data_AF-A0A5C9ABY5-F1
#
_entry.id   AF-A0A5C9ABY5-F1
#
_cell.length_a   1.000
_cell.length_b   1.000
_cell.length_c   1.000
_cell.angle_alpha   90.00
_cell.angle_beta   90.00
_cell.angle_gamma   90.00
#
_symmetry.space_group_name_H-M   'P 1'
#
loop_
_entity.id
_entity.type
_entity.pdbx_description
1 polymer ?
#
loop_
_entity_poly.entity_id
_entity_poly.type
_entity_poly.pdbx_seq_one_letter_code
_entity_poly.pdbx_strand_id
1 'polypeptide(L)'
;GLGELNISDTVCDTQNVEALPALSVDEPTVSMFFCVNTSPFCGKEGKFVTSRQILDRLNKELVHNVALRVEETEDADAFRVSGRGELHLSVLIENMRREGFELAVSRPKVIFREIDGRKQEPYENVTLDVEEQHQGSVMQALGERKGDLKNMNPDGKGRVRLDYVIPSRGLIGFRSEFMTMTSGTGLLYSTFSHYDDVRPGEVGQRQNGVLISNGQGKAVAFALFGLQDRGKLFLGHGAEVYEGQIIGIHSRSNDLTVNCLTGKKLTN
;
A
#
# COMPACT_ATOMS: atom_id res chain seq x y z
N GLY A 1 -14.84 -20.29 -32.93
CA GLY A 1 -14.56 -21.04 -31.69
C GLY A 1 -15.19 -20.31 -30.53
N LEU A 2 -15.28 -20.96 -29.36
CA LEU A 2 -16.05 -20.66 -28.12
C LEU A 2 -16.12 -19.21 -27.56
N GLY A 3 -15.55 -18.19 -28.22
CA GLY A 3 -15.57 -16.80 -27.75
C GLY A 3 -14.50 -16.50 -26.70
N GLU A 4 -14.56 -15.31 -26.09
CA GLU A 4 -13.77 -14.97 -24.90
C GLU A 4 -14.35 -15.69 -23.68
N LEU A 5 -13.51 -16.45 -22.98
CA LEU A 5 -13.85 -17.19 -21.76
C LEU A 5 -13.49 -16.35 -20.54
N ASN A 6 -14.42 -16.23 -19.60
CA ASN A 6 -14.20 -15.57 -18.32
C ASN A 6 -14.00 -16.57 -17.18
N ILE A 7 -13.41 -16.09 -16.10
CA ILE A 7 -13.27 -16.90 -14.88
C ILE A 7 -14.65 -17.12 -14.27
N SER A 8 -15.02 -18.39 -14.07
CA SER A 8 -16.35 -18.93 -13.66
C SER A 8 -17.26 -19.37 -14.80
N ASP A 9 -16.85 -19.28 -16.06
CA ASP A 9 -17.60 -19.89 -17.16
C ASP A 9 -17.51 -21.42 -17.09
N THR A 10 -18.64 -22.10 -17.31
CA THR A 10 -18.69 -23.57 -17.38
C THR A 10 -18.78 -24.00 -18.84
N VAL A 11 -17.77 -24.70 -19.33
CA VAL A 11 -17.80 -25.29 -20.68
C VAL A 11 -18.52 -26.63 -20.61
N CYS A 12 -19.66 -26.71 -21.28
CA CYS A 12 -20.50 -27.91 -21.32
C CYS A 12 -20.52 -28.52 -22.73
N ASP A 13 -20.94 -29.79 -22.81
CA ASP A 13 -21.36 -30.39 -24.09
C ASP A 13 -22.57 -29.60 -24.63
N THR A 14 -22.60 -29.34 -25.94
CA THR A 14 -23.72 -28.64 -26.58
C THR A 14 -25.04 -29.42 -26.46
N GLN A 15 -24.98 -30.73 -26.26
CA GLN A 15 -26.15 -31.59 -26.05
C GLN A 15 -26.52 -31.78 -24.58
N ASN A 16 -25.64 -31.41 -23.64
CA ASN A 16 -25.89 -31.55 -22.20
C ASN A 16 -25.30 -30.35 -21.43
N VAL A 17 -26.10 -29.29 -21.32
CA VAL A 17 -25.70 -28.04 -20.67
C VAL A 17 -26.01 -28.09 -19.17
N GLU A 18 -25.01 -28.39 -18.36
CA GLU A 18 -25.08 -28.33 -16.90
C GLU A 18 -24.16 -27.21 -16.37
N ALA A 19 -24.73 -26.05 -16.06
CA ALA A 19 -23.98 -24.94 -15.49
C ALA A 19 -23.61 -25.23 -14.04
N LEU A 20 -22.32 -25.12 -13.71
CA LEU A 20 -21.88 -25.12 -12.32
C LEU A 20 -22.27 -23.78 -11.66
N PRO A 21 -22.48 -23.76 -10.33
CA PRO A 21 -22.69 -22.51 -9.61
C PRO A 21 -21.54 -21.54 -9.88
N ALA A 22 -21.87 -20.31 -10.25
CA ALA A 22 -20.87 -19.28 -10.46
C ALA A 22 -20.09 -19.03 -9.16
N LEU A 23 -18.77 -18.90 -9.26
CA LEU A 23 -17.94 -18.52 -8.11
C LEU A 23 -18.30 -17.09 -7.71
N SER A 24 -18.64 -16.87 -6.44
CA SER A 24 -18.77 -15.52 -5.90
C SER A 24 -17.39 -14.87 -5.87
N VAL A 25 -17.22 -13.77 -6.59
CA VAL A 25 -15.96 -13.04 -6.64
C VAL A 25 -15.90 -12.07 -5.47
N ASP A 26 -14.83 -12.13 -4.66
CA ASP A 26 -14.63 -11.12 -3.62
C ASP A 26 -14.49 -9.73 -4.26
N GLU A 27 -15.32 -8.82 -3.80
CA GLU A 27 -15.33 -7.44 -4.26
C GLU A 27 -14.09 -6.68 -3.74
N PRO A 28 -13.65 -5.64 -4.46
CA PRO A 28 -12.51 -4.85 -4.01
C PRO A 28 -12.83 -4.09 -2.71
N THR A 29 -11.83 -3.97 -1.85
CA THR A 29 -11.91 -3.32 -0.53
C THR A 29 -11.03 -2.07 -0.45
N VAL A 30 -9.99 -1.99 -1.28
CA VAL A 30 -9.01 -0.90 -1.33
C VAL A 30 -8.91 -0.36 -2.74
N SER A 31 -8.79 0.96 -2.86
CA SER A 31 -8.60 1.70 -4.11
C SER A 31 -7.39 2.63 -4.02
N MET A 32 -6.68 2.80 -5.13
CA MET A 32 -5.65 3.82 -5.31
C MET A 32 -5.61 4.28 -6.76
N PHE A 33 -5.17 5.51 -6.99
CA PHE A 33 -4.85 6.01 -8.32
C PHE A 33 -3.47 5.56 -8.76
N PHE A 34 -3.38 5.02 -9.97
CA PHE A 34 -2.17 4.76 -10.73
C PHE A 34 -2.06 5.88 -11.76
N CYS A 35 -0.98 6.65 -11.69
CA CYS A 35 -0.78 7.82 -12.53
C CYS A 35 0.50 7.70 -13.35
N VAL A 36 0.52 8.38 -14.49
CA VAL A 36 1.76 8.59 -15.26
C VAL A 36 2.78 9.34 -14.39
N ASN A 37 4.06 8.95 -14.52
CA ASN A 37 5.14 9.65 -13.84
C ASN A 37 5.39 11.02 -14.50
N THR A 38 5.00 12.10 -13.82
CA THR A 38 5.22 13.49 -14.26
C THR A 38 6.40 14.16 -13.56
N SER A 39 7.21 13.39 -12.81
CA SER A 39 8.39 13.93 -12.14
C SER A 39 9.49 14.34 -13.14
N PRO A 40 10.41 15.25 -12.76
CA PRO A 40 11.58 15.59 -13.58
C PRO A 40 12.50 14.42 -13.96
N PHE A 41 12.29 13.23 -13.37
CA PHE A 41 13.05 12.02 -13.65
C PHE A 41 12.30 11.01 -14.53
N CYS A 42 11.12 11.36 -15.06
CA CYS A 42 10.35 10.48 -15.92
C CYS A 42 11.17 9.96 -17.11
N GLY A 43 11.13 8.65 -17.35
CA GLY A 43 11.78 8.00 -18.49
C GLY A 43 13.29 7.78 -18.35
N LYS A 44 13.85 7.92 -17.13
CA LYS A 44 15.27 7.64 -16.87
C LYS A 44 15.53 6.17 -16.53
N GLU A 45 14.56 5.45 -15.96
CA GLU A 45 14.75 4.09 -15.45
C GLU A 45 13.87 3.07 -16.17
N GLY A 46 12.64 3.42 -16.51
CA GLY A 46 11.67 2.54 -17.16
C GLY A 46 11.44 2.85 -18.63
N LYS A 47 11.01 1.81 -19.34
CA LYS A 47 10.73 1.83 -20.79
C LYS A 47 9.27 2.18 -21.08
N PHE A 48 8.37 1.87 -20.16
CA PHE A 48 6.94 2.05 -20.30
C PHE A 48 6.48 3.16 -19.35
N VAL A 49 6.16 4.33 -19.92
CA VAL A 49 5.87 5.56 -19.15
C VAL A 49 4.59 6.26 -19.58
N THR A 50 3.99 5.84 -20.69
CA THR A 50 2.80 6.52 -21.25
C THR A 50 1.50 5.97 -20.66
N SER A 51 0.49 6.83 -20.55
CA SER A 51 -0.86 6.46 -20.08
C SER A 51 -1.42 5.24 -20.84
N ARG A 52 -1.29 5.22 -22.18
CA ARG A 52 -1.72 4.10 -23.02
C ARG A 52 -1.05 2.78 -22.64
N GLN A 53 0.26 2.78 -22.42
CA GLN A 53 0.99 1.56 -22.03
C GLN A 53 0.52 1.05 -20.66
N ILE A 54 0.28 1.96 -19.72
CA ILE A 54 -0.26 1.62 -18.39
C ILE A 54 -1.67 1.02 -18.54
N LEU A 55 -2.55 1.66 -19.30
CA LEU A 55 -3.92 1.18 -19.54
C LEU A 55 -3.93 -0.20 -20.21
N ASP A 56 -3.12 -0.40 -21.26
CA ASP A 56 -2.98 -1.70 -21.93
C ASP A 56 -2.54 -2.80 -20.94
N ARG A 57 -1.62 -2.47 -20.03
CA ARG A 57 -1.14 -3.40 -19.00
C ARG A 57 -2.18 -3.69 -17.92
N LEU A 58 -2.96 -2.70 -17.51
CA LEU A 58 -4.05 -2.85 -16.55
C LEU A 58 -5.19 -3.69 -17.15
N ASN A 59 -5.56 -3.44 -18.40
CA ASN A 59 -6.55 -4.24 -19.12
C ASN A 59 -6.12 -5.70 -19.27
N LYS A 60 -4.84 -5.94 -19.54
CA LYS A 60 -4.28 -7.31 -19.57
C LYS A 60 -4.40 -8.02 -18.22
N GLU A 61 -4.25 -7.28 -17.11
CA GLU A 61 -4.40 -7.83 -15.76
C GLU A 61 -5.86 -8.23 -15.48
N LEU A 62 -6.83 -7.42 -15.91
CA LEU A 62 -8.26 -7.68 -15.70
C LEU A 62 -8.72 -9.04 -16.25
N VAL A 63 -8.11 -9.52 -17.33
CA VAL A 63 -8.43 -10.83 -17.94
C VAL A 63 -8.17 -12.00 -16.97
N HIS A 64 -7.16 -11.88 -16.11
CA HIS A 64 -6.70 -12.99 -15.25
C HIS A 64 -7.09 -12.75 -13.78
N ASN A 65 -7.33 -11.50 -13.42
CA ASN A 65 -7.49 -11.06 -12.05
C ASN A 65 -8.94 -10.65 -11.77
N VAL A 66 -9.74 -11.63 -11.34
CA VAL A 66 -11.19 -11.44 -11.13
C VAL A 66 -11.52 -10.36 -10.11
N ALA A 67 -10.60 -10.05 -9.21
CA ALA A 67 -10.84 -9.15 -8.09
C ALA A 67 -10.30 -7.73 -8.30
N LEU A 68 -9.60 -7.52 -9.41
CA LEU A 68 -9.15 -6.21 -9.81
C LEU A 68 -10.28 -5.49 -10.55
N ARG A 69 -10.45 -4.21 -10.24
CA ARG A 69 -11.31 -3.30 -11.01
C ARG A 69 -10.46 -2.11 -11.40
N VAL A 70 -10.57 -1.70 -12.65
CA VAL A 70 -9.86 -0.53 -13.18
C VAL A 70 -10.91 0.39 -13.76
N GLU A 71 -10.92 1.62 -13.30
CA GLU A 71 -11.80 2.69 -13.76
C GLU A 71 -10.94 3.80 -14.35
N GLU A 72 -11.24 4.21 -15.57
CA GLU A 72 -10.71 5.45 -16.12
C GLU A 72 -11.29 6.65 -15.36
N THR A 73 -10.50 7.71 -15.21
CA THR A 73 -10.91 8.92 -14.47
C THR A 73 -11.06 10.10 -15.42
N GLU A 74 -11.47 11.26 -14.89
CA GLU A 74 -11.52 12.50 -15.66
C GLU A 74 -10.13 12.95 -16.14
N ASP A 75 -9.08 12.52 -15.44
CA ASP A 75 -7.69 12.71 -15.83
C ASP A 75 -7.24 11.50 -16.66
N ALA A 76 -6.87 11.75 -17.92
CA ALA A 76 -6.41 10.74 -18.86
C ALA A 76 -5.09 10.07 -18.42
N ASP A 77 -4.35 10.70 -17.51
CA ASP A 77 -3.12 10.17 -16.96
C ASP A 77 -3.30 9.49 -15.59
N ALA A 78 -4.54 9.35 -15.10
CA ALA A 78 -4.85 8.69 -13.84
C ALA A 78 -5.94 7.61 -13.98
N PHE A 79 -5.65 6.44 -13.40
CA PHE A 79 -6.56 5.29 -13.38
C PHE A 79 -6.87 4.93 -11.93
N ARG A 80 -8.15 4.79 -11.58
CA ARG A 80 -8.52 4.26 -10.27
C ARG A 80 -8.47 2.74 -10.32
N VAL A 81 -7.52 2.17 -9.59
CA VAL A 81 -7.32 0.72 -9.49
C VAL A 81 -7.78 0.26 -8.12
N SER A 82 -8.72 -0.68 -8.11
CA SER A 82 -9.32 -1.24 -6.89
C SER A 82 -9.06 -2.73 -6.82
N GLY A 83 -8.73 -3.24 -5.63
CA GLY A 83 -8.41 -4.66 -5.41
C GLY A 83 -8.83 -5.16 -4.02
N ARG A 84 -8.63 -6.46 -3.76
CA ARG A 84 -9.00 -7.13 -2.49
C ARG A 84 -8.30 -6.61 -1.23
N GLY A 85 -7.24 -5.81 -1.37
CA GLY A 85 -6.49 -5.27 -0.24
C GLY A 85 -5.20 -4.58 -0.70
N GLU A 86 -4.46 -4.00 0.25
CA GLU A 86 -3.19 -3.31 -0.02
C GLU A 86 -2.17 -4.25 -0.68
N LEU A 87 -1.98 -5.46 -0.11
CA LEU A 87 -0.99 -6.43 -0.60
C LEU A 87 -1.25 -6.81 -2.06
N HIS A 88 -2.51 -6.98 -2.44
CA HIS A 88 -2.88 -7.32 -3.81
C HIS A 88 -2.41 -6.24 -4.81
N LEU A 89 -2.62 -4.97 -4.47
CA LEU A 89 -2.21 -3.84 -5.31
C LEU A 89 -0.69 -3.65 -5.29
N SER A 90 -0.03 -3.86 -4.15
CA SER A 90 1.44 -3.81 -4.05
C SER A 90 2.13 -4.86 -4.92
N VAL A 91 1.57 -6.07 -5.01
CA VAL A 91 2.10 -7.14 -5.90
C VAL A 91 1.99 -6.73 -7.36
N LEU A 92 0.87 -6.14 -7.77
CA LEU A 92 0.70 -5.62 -9.14
C LEU A 92 1.74 -4.53 -9.45
N ILE A 93 1.93 -3.56 -8.55
CA ILE A 93 2.91 -2.48 -8.72
C ILE A 93 4.33 -3.05 -8.85
N GLU A 94 4.71 -4.00 -7.99
CA GLU A 94 6.04 -4.61 -8.02
C GLU A 94 6.27 -5.41 -9.30
N ASN A 95 5.27 -6.12 -9.80
CA ASN A 95 5.34 -6.83 -11.08
C ASN A 95 5.52 -5.84 -12.24
N MET A 96 4.71 -4.77 -12.30
CA MET A 96 4.85 -3.71 -13.30
C MET A 96 6.24 -3.05 -13.24
N ARG A 97 6.77 -2.79 -12.04
CA ARG A 97 8.12 -2.25 -11.86
C ARG A 97 9.19 -3.18 -12.46
N ARG A 98 9.08 -4.49 -12.24
CA ARG A 98 9.99 -5.50 -12.82
C ARG A 98 9.85 -5.64 -14.33
N GLU A 99 8.65 -5.40 -14.86
CA GLU A 99 8.39 -5.33 -16.31
C GLU A 99 8.97 -4.05 -16.95
N GLY A 100 9.37 -3.06 -16.15
CA GLY A 100 10.01 -1.82 -16.61
C GLY A 100 9.06 -0.65 -16.78
N PHE A 101 7.92 -0.66 -16.07
CA PHE A 101 7.01 0.49 -15.99
C PHE A 101 7.51 1.53 -14.98
N GLU A 102 7.36 2.81 -15.31
CA GLU A 102 7.36 3.89 -14.32
C GLU A 102 5.95 4.41 -14.12
N LEU A 103 5.52 4.48 -12.87
CA LEU A 103 4.22 5.01 -12.48
C LEU A 103 4.32 5.67 -11.12
N ALA A 104 3.46 6.67 -10.90
CA ALA A 104 3.20 7.21 -9.58
C ALA A 104 1.94 6.55 -9.01
N VAL A 105 1.92 6.32 -7.69
CA VAL A 105 0.74 5.77 -7.02
C VAL A 105 0.30 6.69 -5.90
N SER A 106 -1.01 6.88 -5.79
CA SER A 106 -1.60 7.60 -4.66
C SER A 106 -1.66 6.71 -3.42
N ARG A 107 -1.91 7.33 -2.28
CA ARG A 107 -2.15 6.61 -1.02
C ARG A 107 -3.39 5.68 -1.15
N PRO A 108 -3.30 4.40 -0.73
CA PRO A 108 -4.46 3.52 -0.68
C PRO A 108 -5.56 4.07 0.23
N LYS A 109 -6.79 4.01 -0.25
CA LYS A 109 -8.01 4.36 0.49
C LYS A 109 -8.96 3.18 0.50
N VAL A 110 -9.55 2.92 1.65
CA VAL A 110 -10.63 1.93 1.77
C VAL A 110 -11.87 2.40 1.01
N ILE A 111 -12.61 1.44 0.45
CA ILE A 111 -13.89 1.70 -0.21
C ILE A 111 -14.97 1.67 0.86
N PHE A 112 -15.60 2.82 1.11
CA PHE A 112 -16.76 2.89 2.00
C PHE A 112 -18.01 2.46 1.26
N ARG A 113 -18.93 1.82 1.99
CA ARG A 113 -20.24 1.43 1.46
C ARG A 113 -21.35 1.99 2.32
N GLU A 114 -22.49 2.22 1.69
CA GLU A 114 -23.72 2.51 2.41
C GLU A 114 -24.58 1.25 2.42
N ILE A 115 -24.76 0.67 3.61
CA ILE A 115 -25.57 -0.52 3.82
C ILE A 115 -26.61 -0.15 4.88
N ASP A 116 -27.89 -0.31 4.54
CA ASP A 116 -29.02 0.05 5.40
C ASP A 116 -29.00 1.50 5.91
N GLY A 117 -28.57 2.44 5.07
CA GLY A 117 -28.46 3.87 5.40
C GLY A 117 -27.31 4.23 6.34
N ARG A 118 -26.40 3.28 6.61
CA ARG A 118 -25.20 3.48 7.44
C ARG A 118 -23.95 3.37 6.58
N LYS A 119 -23.01 4.29 6.82
CA LYS A 119 -21.68 4.23 6.22
C LYS A 119 -20.85 3.18 6.94
N GLN A 120 -20.36 2.19 6.19
CA GLN A 120 -19.54 1.09 6.66
C GLN A 120 -18.16 1.08 5.99
N GLU A 121 -17.16 0.55 6.70
CA GLU A 121 -15.81 0.31 6.21
C GLU A 121 -15.46 -1.20 6.24
N PRO A 122 -14.54 -1.67 5.39
CA PRO A 122 -14.12 -3.07 5.39
C PRO A 122 -13.21 -3.39 6.58
N TYR A 123 -13.40 -4.58 7.15
CA TYR A 123 -12.58 -5.17 8.20
C TYR A 123 -11.87 -6.43 7.71
N GLU A 124 -10.69 -6.67 8.27
CA GLU A 124 -9.88 -7.86 8.01
C GLU A 124 -9.67 -8.68 9.28
N ASN A 125 -9.71 -10.00 9.10
CA ASN A 125 -9.22 -10.96 10.09
C ASN A 125 -7.70 -11.03 9.94
N VAL A 126 -6.97 -10.68 11.00
CA VAL A 126 -5.51 -10.72 11.02
C VAL A 126 -5.08 -11.79 12.01
N THR A 127 -4.37 -12.79 11.51
CA THR A 127 -3.74 -13.83 12.31
C THR A 127 -2.24 -13.56 12.34
N LEU A 128 -1.71 -13.38 13.55
CA LEU A 128 -0.29 -13.17 13.79
C LEU A 128 0.27 -14.33 14.61
N ASP A 129 1.52 -14.67 14.32
CA ASP A 129 2.28 -15.64 15.11
C ASP A 129 3.64 -15.00 15.43
N VAL A 130 3.90 -14.77 16.71
CA VAL A 130 5.07 -14.03 17.19
C VAL A 130 5.69 -14.69 18.41
N GLU A 131 6.96 -14.44 18.65
CA GLU A 131 7.64 -14.83 19.89
C GLU A 131 7.08 -14.01 21.07
N GLU A 132 7.00 -14.60 22.26
CA GLU A 132 6.45 -13.96 23.46
C GLU A 132 7.10 -12.61 23.78
N GLN A 133 8.39 -12.45 23.48
CA GLN A 133 9.12 -11.18 23.66
C GLN A 133 8.54 -10.00 22.85
N HIS A 134 7.89 -10.28 21.72
CA HIS A 134 7.31 -9.26 20.84
C HIS A 134 5.81 -9.04 21.07
N GLN A 135 5.18 -9.89 21.88
CA GLN A 135 3.73 -9.88 22.11
C GLN A 135 3.22 -8.50 22.55
N GLY A 136 3.84 -7.90 23.57
CA GLY A 136 3.39 -6.62 24.12
C GLY A 136 3.40 -5.49 23.09
N SER A 137 4.50 -5.36 22.33
CA SER A 137 4.65 -4.36 21.29
C SER A 137 3.61 -4.54 20.18
N VAL A 138 3.37 -5.78 19.73
CA VAL A 138 2.40 -6.09 18.66
C VAL A 138 0.98 -5.78 19.10
N MET A 139 0.62 -6.15 20.34
CA MET A 139 -0.70 -5.86 20.90
C MET A 139 -0.95 -4.36 21.03
N GLN A 140 0.05 -3.59 21.47
CA GLN A 140 -0.06 -2.13 21.55
C GLN A 140 -0.31 -1.51 20.18
N ALA A 141 0.50 -1.86 19.18
CA ALA A 141 0.39 -1.29 17.84
C ALA A 141 -0.96 -1.61 17.18
N LEU A 142 -1.47 -2.84 17.33
CA LEU A 142 -2.81 -3.21 16.85
C LEU A 142 -3.93 -2.50 17.61
N GLY A 143 -3.79 -2.34 18.93
CA GLY A 143 -4.76 -1.60 19.75
C GLY A 143 -4.86 -0.13 19.37
N GLU A 144 -3.73 0.55 19.13
CA GLU A 144 -3.69 1.93 18.65
C GLU A 144 -4.37 2.08 17.27
N ARG A 145 -4.27 1.05 16.44
CA ARG A 145 -4.90 0.96 15.11
C ARG A 145 -6.36 0.47 15.15
N LYS A 146 -6.99 0.44 16.33
CA LYS A 146 -8.39 0.00 16.55
C LYS A 146 -8.64 -1.47 16.17
N GLY A 147 -7.61 -2.32 16.31
CA GLY A 147 -7.76 -3.75 16.21
C GLY A 147 -8.37 -4.33 17.49
N ASP A 148 -9.41 -5.14 17.33
CA ASP A 148 -10.03 -5.90 18.41
C ASP A 148 -9.39 -7.27 18.52
N LEU A 149 -8.77 -7.57 19.66
CA LEU A 149 -8.29 -8.92 19.95
C LEU A 149 -9.49 -9.86 20.09
N LYS A 150 -9.55 -10.89 19.25
CA LYS A 150 -10.61 -11.92 19.30
C LYS A 150 -10.14 -13.18 19.99
N ASN A 151 -8.89 -13.55 19.79
CA ASN A 151 -8.34 -14.77 20.35
C ASN A 151 -6.83 -14.62 20.59
N MET A 152 -6.35 -15.26 21.66
CA MET A 152 -4.95 -15.36 22.01
C MET A 152 -4.68 -16.80 22.40
N ASN A 153 -3.78 -17.46 21.68
CA ASN A 153 -3.46 -18.86 21.89
C ASN A 153 -1.93 -19.04 21.98
N PRO A 154 -1.38 -19.11 23.20
CA PRO A 154 0.03 -19.42 23.41
C PRO A 154 0.29 -20.92 23.16
N ASP A 155 1.39 -21.25 22.50
CA ASP A 155 1.75 -22.65 22.20
C ASP A 155 2.51 -23.35 23.33
N GLY A 156 2.90 -22.61 24.37
CA GLY A 156 3.70 -23.09 25.50
C GLY A 156 5.17 -23.39 25.15
N LYS A 157 5.61 -23.04 23.94
CA LYS A 157 6.96 -23.25 23.39
C LYS A 157 7.65 -21.92 23.06
N GLY A 158 7.13 -20.80 23.58
CA GLY A 158 7.70 -19.46 23.43
C GLY A 158 7.10 -18.64 22.30
N ARG A 159 6.01 -19.11 21.66
CA ARG A 159 5.27 -18.33 20.64
C ARG A 159 3.80 -18.21 21.00
N VAL A 160 3.20 -17.15 20.49
CA VAL A 160 1.79 -16.85 20.70
C VAL A 160 1.13 -16.51 19.38
N ARG A 161 0.00 -17.18 19.12
CA ARG A 161 -0.91 -16.82 18.04
C ARG A 161 -1.91 -15.79 18.53
N LEU A 162 -2.04 -14.70 17.79
CA LEU A 162 -2.99 -13.62 18.05
C LEU A 162 -3.94 -13.51 16.86
N ASP A 163 -5.25 -13.59 17.10
CA ASP A 163 -6.25 -13.31 16.08
C ASP A 163 -6.95 -11.99 16.42
N TYR A 164 -6.89 -11.06 15.48
CA TYR A 164 -7.47 -9.73 15.55
C TYR A 164 -8.51 -9.52 14.45
N VAL A 165 -9.50 -8.67 14.73
CA VAL A 165 -10.34 -8.04 13.70
C VAL A 165 -10.00 -6.57 13.68
N ILE A 166 -9.57 -6.05 12.53
CA ILE A 166 -9.09 -4.67 12.39
C ILE A 166 -9.71 -4.03 11.14
N PRO A 167 -10.09 -2.74 11.17
CA PRO A 167 -10.49 -2.05 9.94
C PRO A 167 -9.31 -2.05 8.95
N SER A 168 -9.57 -2.33 7.66
CA SER A 168 -8.53 -2.37 6.62
C SER A 168 -7.72 -1.07 6.58
N ARG A 169 -8.34 0.06 6.92
CA ARG A 169 -7.69 1.38 7.03
C ARG A 169 -6.57 1.41 8.06
N GLY A 170 -6.71 0.68 9.17
CA GLY A 170 -5.69 0.55 10.21
C GLY A 170 -4.57 -0.41 9.86
N LEU A 171 -4.82 -1.36 8.96
CA LEU A 171 -3.82 -2.31 8.51
C LEU A 171 -2.81 -1.70 7.52
N ILE A 172 -3.17 -0.59 6.85
CA ILE A 172 -2.30 0.08 5.89
C ILE A 172 -0.94 0.43 6.52
N GLY A 173 0.13 -0.08 5.91
CA GLY A 173 1.51 0.11 6.35
C GLY A 173 1.92 -0.67 7.61
N PHE A 174 1.00 -1.39 8.26
CA PHE A 174 1.31 -2.16 9.48
C PHE A 174 2.25 -3.33 9.19
N ARG A 175 2.22 -3.92 7.99
CA ARG A 175 3.11 -5.04 7.63
C ARG A 175 4.59 -4.68 7.77
N SER A 176 5.00 -3.50 7.32
CA SER A 176 6.40 -3.05 7.42
C SER A 176 6.82 -2.76 8.86
N GLU A 177 5.92 -2.19 9.65
CA GLU A 177 6.10 -1.96 11.09
C GLU A 177 6.22 -3.29 11.85
N PHE A 178 5.34 -4.25 11.52
CA PHE A 178 5.34 -5.60 12.06
C PHE A 178 6.66 -6.34 11.78
N MET A 179 7.15 -6.30 10.55
CA MET A 179 8.44 -6.93 10.23
C MET A 179 9.60 -6.32 11.01
N THR A 180 9.55 -5.00 11.26
CA THR A 180 10.57 -4.29 12.01
C THR A 180 10.52 -4.64 13.50
N MET A 181 9.32 -4.66 14.10
CA MET A 181 9.15 -4.93 15.53
C MET A 181 9.40 -6.39 15.92
N THR A 182 9.19 -7.33 15.01
CA THR A 182 9.47 -8.76 15.22
C THR A 182 10.83 -9.18 14.66
N SER A 183 11.67 -8.25 14.20
CA SER A 183 12.95 -8.57 13.56
C SER A 183 12.84 -9.63 12.44
N GLY A 184 11.71 -9.66 11.74
CA GLY A 184 11.40 -10.64 10.69
C GLY A 184 11.04 -12.06 11.13
N THR A 185 10.95 -12.38 12.43
CA THR A 185 10.58 -13.73 12.91
C THR A 185 9.06 -13.94 13.06
N GLY A 186 8.28 -12.87 12.95
CA GLY A 186 6.83 -12.89 13.02
C GLY A 186 6.18 -13.30 11.71
N LEU A 187 5.05 -14.01 11.80
CA LEU A 187 4.19 -14.32 10.67
C LEU A 187 2.93 -13.47 10.75
N LEU A 188 2.51 -12.88 9.63
CA LEU A 188 1.30 -12.08 9.52
C LEU A 188 0.50 -12.53 8.30
N TYR A 189 -0.70 -13.01 8.57
CA TYR A 189 -1.73 -13.30 7.58
C TYR A 189 -2.92 -12.38 7.80
N SER A 190 -3.47 -11.83 6.71
CA SER A 190 -4.70 -11.06 6.76
C SER A 190 -5.63 -11.46 5.61
N THR A 191 -6.93 -11.40 5.87
CA THR A 191 -7.97 -11.65 4.88
C THR A 191 -9.20 -10.83 5.19
N PHE A 192 -9.98 -10.48 4.16
CA PHE A 192 -11.25 -9.78 4.32
C PHE A 192 -12.20 -10.59 5.22
N SER A 193 -12.91 -9.88 6.09
CA SER A 193 -13.86 -10.45 7.04
C SER A 193 -15.29 -10.04 6.69
N HIS A 194 -15.60 -8.74 6.82
CA HIS A 194 -16.93 -8.18 6.61
C HIS A 194 -16.86 -6.65 6.51
N TYR A 195 -17.99 -6.02 6.18
CA TYR A 195 -18.20 -4.58 6.36
C TYR A 195 -18.91 -4.34 7.69
N ASP A 196 -18.50 -3.31 8.41
CA ASP A 196 -19.15 -2.88 9.64
C ASP A 196 -19.07 -1.35 9.77
N ASP A 197 -19.78 -0.80 10.74
CA ASP A 197 -19.82 0.64 11.02
C ASP A 197 -18.40 1.22 11.17
N VAL A 198 -18.20 2.42 10.60
CA VAL A 198 -16.89 3.09 10.60
C VAL A 198 -16.40 3.33 12.03
N ARG A 199 -15.20 2.85 12.36
CA ARG A 199 -14.61 3.13 13.69
C ARG A 199 -14.31 4.62 13.82
N PRO A 200 -14.71 5.26 14.94
CA PRO A 200 -14.34 6.63 15.21
C PRO A 200 -12.83 6.78 15.39
N GLY A 201 -12.28 7.87 14.85
CA GLY A 201 -10.87 8.22 14.95
C GLY A 201 -10.12 8.17 13.62
N GLU A 202 -9.05 8.96 13.55
CA GLU A 202 -8.16 9.05 12.39
C GLU A 202 -7.12 7.93 12.39
N VAL A 203 -7.59 6.71 12.14
CA VAL A 203 -6.71 5.55 11.97
C VAL A 203 -5.95 5.69 10.64
N GLY A 204 -4.62 5.57 10.71
CA GLY A 204 -3.72 5.56 9.56
C GLY A 204 -3.13 6.93 9.17
N GLN A 205 -3.40 8.03 9.86
CA GLN A 205 -2.69 9.29 9.56
C GLN A 205 -1.24 9.24 10.06
N ARG A 206 -0.33 9.75 9.22
CA ARG A 206 1.08 9.92 9.58
C ARG A 206 1.19 11.08 10.57
N GLN A 207 1.87 10.87 11.70
CA GLN A 207 2.07 11.90 12.72
C GLN A 207 3.26 12.83 12.40
N ASN A 208 4.23 12.32 11.65
CA ASN A 208 5.43 13.07 11.26
C ASN A 208 5.18 14.00 10.07
N GLY A 209 6.03 15.00 9.91
CA GLY A 209 6.19 15.78 8.69
C GLY A 209 7.16 15.10 7.73
N VAL A 210 7.36 15.70 6.56
CA VAL A 210 8.41 15.31 5.60
C VAL A 210 9.40 16.41 5.34
N LEU A 211 10.63 15.98 5.04
CA LEU A 211 11.68 16.83 4.50
C LEU A 211 11.58 16.79 2.98
N ILE A 212 11.35 17.94 2.36
CA ILE A 212 11.11 18.08 0.91
C ILE A 212 12.32 18.78 0.28
N SER A 213 12.89 18.24 -0.78
CA SER A 213 13.97 18.89 -1.51
C SER A 213 13.47 20.17 -2.18
N ASN A 214 14.26 21.24 -2.07
CA ASN A 214 13.98 22.54 -2.67
C ASN A 214 14.53 22.71 -4.10
N GLY A 215 15.21 21.70 -4.66
CA GLY A 215 15.89 21.83 -5.94
C GLY A 215 16.35 20.51 -6.52
N GLN A 216 16.81 20.56 -7.77
CA GLN A 216 17.33 19.40 -8.50
C GLN A 216 18.86 19.36 -8.52
N GLY A 217 19.44 18.19 -8.23
CA GLY A 217 20.88 17.94 -8.28
C GLY A 217 21.30 16.79 -7.36
N LYS A 218 22.61 16.68 -7.11
CA LYS A 218 23.17 15.65 -6.23
C LYS A 218 23.17 16.06 -4.77
N ALA A 219 22.70 15.17 -3.90
CA ALA A 219 22.73 15.35 -2.46
C ALA A 219 24.17 15.35 -1.92
N VAL A 220 24.56 16.40 -1.21
CA VAL A 220 25.93 16.54 -0.66
C VAL A 220 25.98 16.13 0.81
N ALA A 221 27.00 15.35 1.19
CA ALA A 221 27.15 14.83 2.55
C ALA A 221 27.08 15.93 3.61
N PHE A 222 27.68 17.08 3.31
CA PHE A 222 27.71 18.22 4.21
C PHE A 222 26.33 18.85 4.46
N ALA A 223 25.44 18.87 3.46
CA ALA A 223 24.05 19.31 3.66
C ALA A 223 23.24 18.25 4.42
N LEU A 224 23.40 16.97 4.05
CA LEU A 224 22.72 15.85 4.70
C LEU A 224 23.09 15.73 6.19
N PHE A 225 24.34 16.02 6.55
CA PHE A 225 24.82 15.94 7.93
C PHE A 225 24.06 16.87 8.89
N GLY A 226 23.66 18.07 8.46
CA GLY A 226 22.81 18.95 9.27
C GLY A 226 21.32 18.60 9.21
N LEU A 227 20.89 17.86 8.18
CA LEU A 227 19.49 17.47 7.99
C LEU A 227 19.13 16.21 8.78
N GLN A 228 20.07 15.29 9.00
CA GLN A 228 19.83 14.09 9.81
C GLN A 228 19.49 14.40 11.28
N ASP A 229 19.92 15.55 11.80
CA ASP A 229 19.53 15.99 13.15
C ASP A 229 18.04 16.36 13.24
N ARG A 230 17.42 16.67 12.09
CA ARG A 230 16.00 17.04 12.01
C ARG A 230 15.10 15.83 11.84
N GLY A 231 15.64 14.66 11.52
CA GLY A 231 14.86 13.43 11.35
C GLY A 231 15.58 12.35 10.54
N LYS A 232 14.83 11.37 10.05
CA LYS A 232 15.41 10.21 9.35
C LYS A 232 15.46 10.46 7.84
N LEU A 233 16.65 10.44 7.26
CA LEU A 233 16.85 10.63 5.82
C LEU A 233 16.57 9.33 5.04
N PHE A 234 16.05 9.47 3.82
CA PHE A 234 15.79 8.36 2.90
C PHE A 234 16.92 8.10 1.90
N LEU A 235 17.82 9.07 1.74
CA LEU A 235 18.87 9.05 0.74
C LEU A 235 20.22 9.47 1.33
N GLY A 236 21.28 8.98 0.69
CA GLY A 236 22.66 9.24 1.09
C GLY A 236 23.34 10.27 0.18
N HIS A 237 24.64 10.48 0.44
CA HIS A 237 25.47 11.34 -0.40
C HIS A 237 25.55 10.81 -1.85
N GLY A 238 25.46 11.72 -2.82
CA GLY A 238 25.56 11.42 -4.25
C GLY A 238 24.22 11.05 -4.90
N ALA A 239 23.15 10.89 -4.12
CA ALA A 239 21.82 10.64 -4.66
C ALA A 239 21.32 11.83 -5.50
N GLU A 240 20.86 11.56 -6.71
CA GLU A 240 20.18 12.54 -7.55
C GLU A 240 18.78 12.80 -6.98
N VAL A 241 18.44 14.07 -6.79
CA VAL A 241 17.13 14.50 -6.31
C VAL A 241 16.54 15.58 -7.20
N TYR A 242 15.24 15.82 -7.10
CA TYR A 242 14.52 16.93 -7.76
C TYR A 242 13.69 17.75 -6.78
N GLU A 243 13.26 18.94 -7.21
CA GLU A 243 12.42 19.83 -6.40
C GLU A 243 11.06 19.19 -6.10
N GLY A 244 10.64 19.18 -4.84
CA GLY A 244 9.40 18.53 -4.40
C GLY A 244 9.56 17.06 -4.02
N GLN A 245 10.73 16.44 -4.25
CA GLN A 245 10.99 15.08 -3.81
C GLN A 245 11.11 15.00 -2.28
N ILE A 246 10.45 14.04 -1.65
CA ILE A 246 10.60 13.78 -0.22
C ILE A 246 11.93 13.05 0.01
N ILE A 247 12.78 13.61 0.86
CA ILE A 247 14.13 13.12 1.15
C ILE A 247 14.29 12.57 2.58
N GLY A 248 13.24 12.65 3.40
CA GLY A 248 13.24 12.12 4.76
C GLY A 248 11.98 12.39 5.55
N ILE A 249 11.92 11.82 6.75
CA ILE A 249 10.86 11.99 7.75
C ILE A 249 11.31 13.04 8.75
N HIS A 250 10.49 14.06 8.97
CA HIS A 250 10.76 15.08 9.98
C HIS A 250 10.39 14.57 11.38
N SER A 251 11.20 14.92 12.37
CA SER A 251 10.96 14.57 13.78
C SER A 251 9.68 15.19 14.35
N ARG A 252 9.21 16.30 13.77
CA ARG A 252 7.96 16.98 14.13
C ARG A 252 6.91 16.79 13.04
N SER A 253 5.66 17.16 13.31
CA SER A 253 4.51 17.00 12.41
C SER A 253 4.48 17.94 11.21
N ASN A 254 5.16 19.08 11.26
CA ASN A 254 5.16 20.04 10.16
C ASN A 254 6.11 19.61 9.03
N ASP A 255 5.73 19.88 7.79
CA ASP A 255 6.61 19.67 6.64
C ASP A 255 7.66 20.78 6.55
N LEU A 256 8.83 20.44 5.98
CA LEU A 256 9.94 21.37 5.85
C LEU A 256 10.63 21.22 4.49
N THR A 257 10.62 22.29 3.69
CA THR A 257 11.40 22.36 2.46
C THR A 257 12.85 22.71 2.79
N VAL A 258 13.78 21.84 2.37
CA VAL A 258 15.20 21.89 2.74
C VAL A 258 16.09 21.79 1.50
N ASN A 259 17.29 22.35 1.62
CA ASN A 259 18.32 22.23 0.61
C ASN A 259 19.30 21.12 0.97
N CYS A 260 19.36 20.08 0.14
CA CYS A 260 20.32 18.98 0.27
C CYS A 260 21.46 19.05 -0.77
N LEU A 261 21.50 20.08 -1.62
CA LEU A 261 22.44 20.25 -2.73
C LEU A 261 23.66 21.09 -2.35
N THR A 262 23.45 22.12 -1.54
CA THR A 262 24.52 23.02 -1.13
C THR A 262 24.69 23.03 0.38
N GLY A 263 25.96 23.04 0.78
CA GLY A 263 26.32 23.29 2.17
C GLY A 263 25.99 24.70 2.59
N LYS A 264 25.26 24.88 3.70
CA LYS A 264 25.41 26.13 4.46
C LYS A 264 26.78 26.09 5.11
N LYS A 265 27.67 26.98 4.68
CA LYS A 265 29.03 27.18 5.20
C LYS A 265 29.04 26.93 6.72
N LEU A 266 29.85 25.98 7.20
CA LEU A 266 30.17 25.84 8.63
C LEU A 266 30.71 27.20 9.10
N THR A 267 29.83 28.02 9.64
CA THR A 267 30.17 29.29 10.27
C THR A 267 29.57 29.20 11.65
N ASN A 268 30.14 28.31 12.45
CA ASN A 268 30.03 28.25 13.90
C ASN A 268 31.44 28.00 14.42
#